data_AF-E2EYZ8-F1
#
_entry.id   AF-E2EYZ8-F1
#
_cell.length_a   1.000
_cell.length_b   1.000
_cell.length_c   1.000
_cell.angle_alpha   90.00
_cell.angle_beta   90.00
_cell.angle_gamma   90.00
#
_symmetry.space_group_name_H-M   'P 1'
#
loop_
_entity.id
_entity.type
_entity.pdbx_description
1 polymer ?
#
loop_
_entity_poly.entity_id
_entity_poly.type
_entity_poly.pdbx_seq_one_letter_code
_entity_poly.pdbx_strand_id
1 'polypeptide(L)'
;PEIVQEYSQSIVETLHQKNLLLLGEDRFLTTLMLRNFPNRKMMFLPQAVCKTVVPDEFSVLLSQRRRWINSTIHNLLELVLVRNLCGTFCFSMQFVIFMELIGTVVLPVAICMTFVLIVNVSQSKIDSLATSLPLVMLIAVLFTPAILIVITSRKLIYVAWMLVYLVALPVWNFVLPVYSYWHFDDFSWGATRQVEGEAKGESHGGKDGEFDASKITLRRWEEYERRRRRFEKHKNRAAAHTDAESQQSLVHGHDDDAYPYRTTSPKFSSEQPSNFSQNDMSQSDNSSSGMPFPNHRPSGPRPFQ
;
A
#
# COMPACT_ATOMS: atom_id res chain seq x y z
N PRO A 1 17.61 -1.79 19.31
CA PRO A 1 17.03 -0.68 20.12
C PRO A 1 16.97 0.62 19.30
N GLU A 2 18.07 0.96 18.63
CA GLU A 2 18.22 2.21 17.84
C GLU A 2 17.20 2.34 16.69
N ILE A 3 17.01 1.31 15.87
CA ILE A 3 16.00 1.33 14.79
C ILE A 3 14.59 1.56 15.34
N VAL A 4 14.23 0.87 16.43
CA VAL A 4 12.89 0.98 17.01
C VAL A 4 12.66 2.40 17.50
N GLN A 5 13.67 3.03 18.10
CA GLN A 5 13.58 4.39 18.60
C GLN A 5 13.37 5.42 17.49
N GLU A 6 14.11 5.30 16.38
CA GLU A 6 13.95 6.19 15.22
C GLU A 6 12.63 5.96 14.49
N TYR A 7 12.17 4.71 14.45
CA TYR A 7 10.95 4.33 13.73
C TYR A 7 9.68 4.60 14.54
N SER A 8 9.75 4.55 15.88
CA SER A 8 8.60 4.78 16.77
C SER A 8 8.30 6.25 17.02
N GLN A 9 8.94 7.17 16.30
CA GLN A 9 8.74 8.60 16.48
C GLN A 9 7.36 9.02 15.95
N SER A 10 6.48 9.41 16.86
CA SER A 10 5.13 9.88 16.54
C SER A 10 5.05 11.39 16.29
N ILE A 11 6.00 12.16 16.83
CA ILE A 11 6.05 13.62 16.68
C ILE A 11 6.90 13.95 15.45
N VAL A 12 6.24 14.41 14.39
CA VAL A 12 6.86 14.73 13.09
C VAL A 12 6.68 16.21 12.77
N GLU A 13 7.74 16.99 12.95
CA GLU A 13 7.69 18.44 12.77
C GLU A 13 8.02 18.86 11.34
N THR A 14 8.99 18.18 10.71
CA THR A 14 9.48 18.56 9.38
C THR A 14 8.70 17.88 8.25
N LEU A 15 8.62 18.56 7.11
CA LEU A 15 8.06 17.99 5.87
C LEU A 15 8.77 16.68 5.49
N HIS A 16 10.08 16.63 5.70
CA HIS A 16 10.90 15.45 5.42
C HIS A 16 10.51 14.26 6.32
N GLN A 17 10.43 14.48 7.63
CA GLN A 17 9.99 13.45 8.57
C GLN A 17 8.55 12.99 8.32
N LYS A 18 7.63 13.91 8.00
CA LYS A 18 6.25 13.54 7.64
C LYS A 18 6.20 12.64 6.41
N ASN A 19 6.97 12.96 5.37
CA ASN A 19 7.04 12.11 4.17
C ASN A 19 7.67 10.73 4.45
N LEU A 20 8.67 10.65 5.33
CA LEU A 20 9.29 9.38 5.71
C LEU A 20 8.38 8.53 6.59
N LEU A 21 7.83 9.08 7.67
CA LEU A 21 7.17 8.32 8.74
C LEU A 21 5.65 8.16 8.53
N LEU A 22 4.99 9.03 7.78
CA LEU A 22 3.54 8.91 7.52
C LEU A 22 3.24 8.30 6.14
N LEU A 23 4.07 8.61 5.13
CA LEU A 23 3.80 8.23 3.74
C LEU A 23 4.70 7.09 3.26
N GLY A 24 5.98 7.10 3.65
CA GLY A 24 7.05 6.23 3.17
C GLY A 24 7.60 5.22 4.17
N GLU A 25 6.86 4.94 5.25
CA GLU A 25 7.36 4.25 6.44
C GLU A 25 7.97 2.86 6.13
N ASP A 26 7.33 2.07 5.26
CA ASP A 26 7.90 0.82 4.71
C ASP A 26 9.31 0.98 4.10
N ARG A 27 9.51 2.03 3.28
CA ARG A 27 10.78 2.31 2.60
C ARG A 27 11.81 2.82 3.60
N PHE A 28 11.38 3.71 4.50
CA PHE A 28 12.26 4.26 5.52
C PHE A 28 12.80 3.18 6.45
N LEU A 29 11.98 2.19 6.83
CA LEU A 29 12.41 1.03 7.62
C LEU A 29 13.57 0.30 6.94
N THR A 30 13.45 0.07 5.63
CA THR A 30 14.47 -0.59 4.81
C THR A 30 15.78 0.21 4.81
N THR A 31 15.69 1.54 4.71
CA THR A 31 16.85 2.44 4.81
C THR A 31 17.51 2.37 6.19
N LEU A 32 16.72 2.37 7.27
CA LEU A 32 17.22 2.19 8.64
C LEU A 32 17.92 0.84 8.84
N MET A 33 17.37 -0.24 8.26
CA MET A 33 17.99 -1.57 8.32
C MET A 33 19.36 -1.59 7.65
N LEU A 34 19.50 -0.98 6.48
CA LEU A 34 20.77 -0.87 5.77
C LEU A 34 21.80 -0.05 6.55
N ARG A 35 21.36 1.05 7.15
CA ARG A 35 22.24 1.95 7.93
C ARG A 35 22.77 1.28 9.20
N ASN A 36 21.88 0.62 9.94
CA ASN A 36 22.21 0.03 11.24
C ASN A 36 22.83 -1.38 11.15
N PHE A 37 22.58 -2.10 10.05
CA PHE A 37 23.12 -3.46 9.84
C PHE A 37 23.91 -3.59 8.52
N PRO A 38 25.05 -2.90 8.37
CA PRO A 38 25.83 -2.89 7.12
C PRO A 38 26.35 -4.29 6.71
N ASN A 39 26.51 -5.19 7.69
CA ASN A 39 26.99 -6.56 7.45
C ASN A 39 25.86 -7.57 7.15
N ARG A 40 24.59 -7.12 7.10
CA ARG A 40 23.44 -7.96 6.80
C ARG A 40 22.91 -7.65 5.40
N LYS A 41 22.28 -8.65 4.78
CA LYS A 41 21.70 -8.54 3.45
C LYS A 41 20.19 -8.70 3.54
N MET A 42 19.46 -7.81 2.87
CA MET A 42 18.05 -8.03 2.61
C MET A 42 17.92 -8.96 1.40
N MET A 43 17.10 -9.99 1.52
CA MET A 43 16.90 -10.99 0.48
C MET A 43 15.50 -10.94 -0.07
N PHE A 44 15.40 -11.03 -1.38
CA PHE A 44 14.13 -11.21 -2.07
C PHE A 44 13.75 -12.69 -2.07
N LEU A 45 12.58 -13.02 -1.52
CA LEU A 45 12.05 -14.38 -1.52
C LEU A 45 10.96 -14.48 -2.60
N PRO A 46 11.22 -15.10 -3.77
CA PRO A 46 10.25 -15.17 -4.87
C PRO A 46 8.99 -15.96 -4.53
N GLN A 47 9.03 -16.80 -3.49
CA GLN A 47 7.88 -17.55 -3.00
C GLN A 47 6.90 -16.69 -2.18
N ALA A 48 7.33 -15.52 -1.70
CA ALA A 48 6.46 -14.60 -0.97
C ALA A 48 5.60 -13.81 -1.96
N VAL A 49 4.34 -14.22 -2.12
CA VAL A 49 3.38 -13.60 -3.06
C VAL A 49 2.35 -12.79 -2.29
N CYS A 50 2.26 -11.50 -2.61
CA CYS A 50 1.19 -10.62 -2.15
C CYS A 50 0.23 -10.32 -3.31
N LYS A 51 -1.08 -10.39 -3.06
CA LYS A 51 -2.11 -9.98 -4.02
C LYS A 51 -2.67 -8.64 -3.58
N THR A 52 -2.75 -7.69 -4.51
CA THR A 52 -3.33 -6.38 -4.27
C THR A 52 -4.35 -6.05 -5.34
N VAL A 53 -5.28 -5.16 -5.02
CA VAL A 53 -6.27 -4.62 -5.94
C VAL A 53 -5.70 -3.32 -6.50
N VAL A 54 -5.72 -3.18 -7.82
CA VAL A 54 -5.30 -1.95 -8.50
C VAL A 54 -6.45 -0.94 -8.43
N PRO A 55 -6.17 0.35 -8.21
CA PRO A 55 -7.22 1.38 -8.27
C PRO A 55 -7.89 1.39 -9.64
N ASP A 56 -9.21 1.45 -9.62
CA ASP A 56 -10.12 1.55 -10.76
C ASP A 56 -10.43 3.01 -11.13
N GLU A 57 -10.38 3.92 -10.14
CA GLU A 57 -10.56 5.35 -10.36
C GLU A 57 -9.24 6.13 -10.50
N PHE A 58 -9.21 7.10 -11.43
CA PHE A 58 -8.04 7.94 -11.65
C PHE A 58 -7.70 8.84 -10.45
N SER A 59 -8.71 9.33 -9.72
CA SER A 59 -8.55 10.12 -8.49
C SER A 59 -7.78 9.34 -7.41
N VAL A 60 -8.13 8.06 -7.23
CA VAL A 60 -7.46 7.15 -6.30
C VAL A 60 -6.04 6.83 -6.77
N LEU A 61 -5.86 6.55 -8.06
CA LEU A 61 -4.53 6.36 -8.65
C LEU A 61 -3.63 7.58 -8.44
N LEU A 62 -4.15 8.78 -8.66
CA LEU A 62 -3.43 10.04 -8.50
C LEU A 62 -3.00 10.26 -7.05
N SER A 63 -3.91 10.04 -6.10
CA SER A 63 -3.61 10.11 -4.66
C SER A 63 -2.53 9.12 -4.24
N GLN A 64 -2.61 7.87 -4.72
CA GLN A 64 -1.60 6.85 -4.45
C GLN A 64 -0.24 7.23 -5.03
N ARG A 65 -0.21 7.66 -6.29
CA ARG A 65 1.04 8.02 -6.97
C ARG A 65 1.69 9.26 -6.36
N ARG A 66 0.91 10.24 -5.92
CA ARG A 66 1.40 11.36 -5.11
C ARG A 66 2.10 10.87 -3.85
N ARG A 67 1.44 10.03 -3.05
CA ARG A 67 2.04 9.45 -1.83
C ARG A 67 3.37 8.75 -2.15
N TRP A 68 3.40 7.94 -3.21
CA TRP A 68 4.57 7.15 -3.56
C TRP A 68 5.71 8.03 -4.05
N ILE A 69 5.45 9.00 -4.92
CA ILE A 69 6.48 9.89 -5.48
C ILE A 69 7.06 10.78 -4.39
N ASN A 70 6.22 11.42 -3.56
CA ASN A 70 6.67 12.29 -2.48
C ASN A 70 7.57 11.52 -1.50
N SER A 71 7.12 10.36 -1.02
CA SER A 71 7.92 9.52 -0.11
C SER A 71 9.21 9.00 -0.74
N THR A 72 9.21 8.71 -2.05
CA THR A 72 10.40 8.21 -2.75
C THR A 72 11.53 9.23 -2.74
N ILE A 73 11.25 10.50 -3.00
CA ILE A 73 12.29 11.55 -2.98
C ILE A 73 12.93 11.65 -1.61
N HIS A 74 12.13 11.71 -0.56
CA HIS A 74 12.62 11.80 0.81
C HIS A 74 13.41 10.55 1.24
N ASN A 75 12.95 9.36 0.84
CA ASN A 75 13.66 8.13 1.14
C ASN A 75 14.97 8.00 0.34
N LEU A 76 14.99 8.41 -0.93
CA LEU A 76 16.22 8.43 -1.73
C LEU A 76 17.24 9.41 -1.15
N LEU A 77 16.80 10.57 -0.65
CA LEU A 77 17.68 11.52 0.05
C LEU A 77 18.36 10.88 1.26
N GLU A 78 17.62 10.17 2.12
CA GLU A 78 18.21 9.43 3.24
C GLU A 78 19.12 8.28 2.78
N LEU A 79 18.70 7.54 1.75
CA LEU A 79 19.44 6.38 1.27
C LEU A 79 20.79 6.76 0.63
N VAL A 80 20.89 7.92 -0.04
CA VAL A 80 22.15 8.47 -0.56
C VAL A 80 23.16 8.75 0.57
N LEU A 81 22.68 9.06 1.78
CA LEU A 81 23.54 9.37 2.93
C LEU A 81 24.04 8.11 3.66
N VAL A 82 23.58 6.92 3.29
CA VAL A 82 24.03 5.66 3.89
C VAL A 82 25.43 5.29 3.39
N ARG A 83 26.42 5.55 4.25
CA ARG A 83 27.83 5.17 4.04
C ARG A 83 27.93 3.66 4.35
N ASN A 84 28.51 2.85 3.46
CA ASN A 84 28.61 1.36 3.47
C ASN A 84 27.74 0.60 2.47
N LEU A 85 27.19 1.28 1.47
CA LEU A 85 26.65 0.61 0.28
C LEU A 85 27.79 0.01 -0.56
N CYS A 86 27.54 -1.16 -1.16
CA CYS A 86 28.53 -1.86 -1.97
C CYS A 86 28.91 -1.07 -3.25
N GLY A 87 30.18 -1.14 -3.65
CA GLY A 87 30.68 -0.81 -4.99
C GLY A 87 31.91 0.11 -5.00
N THR A 88 32.43 0.38 -6.20
CA THR A 88 33.60 1.24 -6.43
C THR A 88 33.22 2.41 -7.34
N PHE A 89 33.49 3.65 -6.89
CA PHE A 89 33.30 4.89 -7.65
C PHE A 89 31.95 4.97 -8.43
N CYS A 90 31.95 5.18 -9.76
CA CYS A 90 30.74 5.27 -10.61
C CYS A 90 29.91 3.99 -10.70
N PHE A 91 30.42 2.85 -10.23
CA PHE A 91 29.64 1.61 -10.09
C PHE A 91 29.23 1.35 -8.64
N SER A 92 29.30 2.38 -7.79
CA SER A 92 28.75 2.35 -6.45
C SER A 92 27.23 2.40 -6.49
N MET A 93 26.59 1.56 -5.67
CA MET A 93 25.15 1.65 -5.44
C MET A 93 24.74 3.06 -5.02
N GLN A 94 25.58 3.74 -4.22
CA GLN A 94 25.33 5.12 -3.79
C GLN A 94 25.28 6.10 -4.97
N PHE A 95 26.13 5.92 -5.99
CA PHE A 95 26.10 6.73 -7.21
C PHE A 95 24.83 6.47 -8.03
N VAL A 96 24.42 5.20 -8.15
CA VAL A 96 23.16 4.83 -8.84
C VAL A 96 21.95 5.47 -8.15
N ILE A 97 21.87 5.39 -6.82
CA ILE A 97 20.78 6.00 -6.05
C ILE A 97 20.77 7.53 -6.23
N PHE A 98 21.94 8.17 -6.24
CA PHE A 98 22.05 9.60 -6.52
C PHE A 98 21.56 9.97 -7.93
N MET A 99 21.96 9.20 -8.94
CA MET A 99 21.47 9.36 -10.31
C MET A 99 19.96 9.14 -10.41
N GLU A 100 19.41 8.19 -9.65
CA GLU A 100 17.97 7.95 -9.58
C GLU A 100 17.23 9.13 -8.96
N LEU A 101 17.75 9.69 -7.86
CA LEU A 101 17.20 10.90 -7.24
C LEU A 101 17.15 12.07 -8.23
N ILE A 102 18.25 12.37 -8.93
CA ILE A 102 18.27 13.39 -9.99
C ILE A 102 17.28 13.03 -11.10
N GLY A 103 17.26 11.76 -11.51
CA GLY A 103 16.38 11.25 -12.55
C GLY A 103 14.91 11.53 -12.24
N THR A 104 14.47 11.35 -10.99
CA THR A 104 13.07 11.64 -10.61
C THR A 104 12.68 13.09 -10.88
N VAL A 105 13.58 14.04 -10.61
CA VAL A 105 13.34 15.48 -10.78
C VAL A 105 13.47 15.91 -12.25
N VAL A 106 14.39 15.30 -13.00
CA VAL A 106 14.67 15.65 -14.41
C VAL A 106 13.63 15.06 -15.37
N LEU A 107 12.99 13.94 -15.02
CA LEU A 107 12.11 13.20 -15.91
C LEU A 107 10.92 14.02 -16.47
N PRO A 108 10.22 14.86 -15.69
CA PRO A 108 9.14 15.69 -16.23
C PRO A 108 9.65 16.72 -17.25
N VAL A 109 10.84 17.28 -17.01
CA VAL A 109 11.50 18.21 -17.94
C VAL A 109 11.88 17.49 -19.24
N ALA A 110 12.39 16.27 -19.15
CA ALA A 110 12.73 15.46 -20.32
C ALA A 110 11.51 15.20 -21.23
N ILE A 111 10.33 14.99 -20.65
CA ILE A 111 9.07 14.85 -21.41
C ILE A 111 8.71 16.16 -22.13
N CYS A 112 8.80 17.32 -21.46
CA CYS A 112 8.59 18.62 -22.10
C CYS A 112 9.55 18.83 -23.29
N MET A 113 10.83 18.54 -23.09
CA MET A 113 11.85 18.65 -24.15
C MET A 113 11.57 17.69 -25.30
N THR A 114 11.04 16.50 -25.02
CA THR A 114 10.61 15.54 -26.05
C THR A 114 9.47 16.09 -26.89
N PHE A 115 8.47 16.74 -26.28
CA PHE A 115 7.40 17.40 -27.03
C PHE A 115 7.93 18.55 -27.90
N VAL A 116 8.81 19.39 -27.34
CA VAL A 116 9.44 20.48 -28.11
C VAL A 116 10.23 19.94 -29.30
N LEU A 117 10.99 18.85 -29.11
CA LEU A 117 11.72 18.19 -30.19
C LEU A 117 10.77 17.71 -31.30
N ILE A 118 9.67 17.03 -30.95
CA ILE A 118 8.69 16.53 -31.93
C ILE A 118 8.06 17.70 -32.73
N VAL A 119 7.71 18.79 -32.05
CA VAL A 119 7.11 19.98 -32.67
C VAL A 119 8.10 20.71 -33.58
N ASN A 120 9.38 20.78 -33.20
CA ASN A 120 10.41 21.38 -34.03
C ASN A 120 10.67 20.53 -35.29
N VAL A 121 10.77 19.21 -35.12
CA VAL A 121 10.98 18.27 -36.24
C VAL A 121 9.80 18.29 -37.22
N SER A 122 8.57 18.46 -36.74
CA SER A 122 7.40 18.52 -37.63
C SER A 122 7.35 19.77 -38.51
N GLN A 123 7.99 20.87 -38.07
CA GLN A 123 8.04 22.14 -38.80
C GLN A 123 9.30 22.29 -39.65
N SER A 124 10.41 21.64 -39.26
CA SER A 124 11.67 21.68 -39.99
C SER A 124 11.74 20.60 -41.07
N LYS A 125 12.35 20.91 -42.22
CA LYS A 125 12.74 19.87 -43.18
C LYS A 125 13.98 19.13 -42.65
N ILE A 126 13.94 17.81 -42.71
CA ILE A 126 15.06 16.96 -42.25
C ILE A 126 16.11 16.93 -43.36
N ASP A 127 16.99 17.93 -43.35
CA ASP A 127 17.98 18.10 -44.42
C ASP A 127 19.36 17.53 -44.02
N SER A 128 19.59 17.22 -42.74
CA SER A 128 20.88 16.75 -42.24
C SER A 128 20.76 15.56 -41.26
N LEU A 129 21.79 14.72 -41.26
CA LEU A 129 21.91 13.59 -40.32
C LEU A 129 21.94 14.09 -38.86
N ALA A 130 22.61 15.21 -38.60
CA ALA A 130 22.70 15.82 -37.28
C ALA A 130 21.32 16.21 -36.71
N THR A 131 20.40 16.70 -37.55
CA THR A 131 19.02 17.04 -37.16
C THR A 131 18.19 15.79 -36.85
N SER A 132 18.43 14.69 -37.56
CA SER A 132 17.69 13.44 -37.40
C SER A 132 18.17 12.57 -36.23
N LEU A 133 19.42 12.73 -35.79
CA LEU A 133 20.04 11.87 -34.79
C LEU A 133 19.27 11.82 -33.45
N PRO A 134 18.82 12.94 -32.86
CA PRO A 134 18.05 12.90 -31.62
C PRO A 134 16.70 12.18 -31.77
N LEU A 135 16.05 12.34 -32.93
CA LEU A 135 14.78 11.66 -33.23
C LEU A 135 14.96 10.15 -33.36
N VAL A 136 16.00 9.72 -34.09
CA VAL A 136 16.32 8.29 -34.25
C VAL A 136 16.66 7.66 -32.91
N MET A 137 17.46 8.34 -32.08
CA MET A 137 17.78 7.87 -30.73
C MET A 137 16.54 7.78 -29.84
N LEU A 138 15.64 8.76 -29.92
CA LEU A 138 14.38 8.74 -29.18
C LEU A 138 13.51 7.54 -29.58
N ILE A 139 13.33 7.31 -30.88
CA ILE A 139 12.58 6.15 -31.40
C ILE A 139 13.25 4.85 -30.95
N ALA A 140 14.58 4.75 -31.06
CA ALA A 140 15.30 3.57 -30.61
C ALA A 140 15.06 3.28 -29.12
N VAL A 141 15.19 4.28 -28.24
CA VAL A 141 14.99 4.11 -26.79
C VAL A 141 13.55 3.71 -26.45
N LEU A 142 12.55 4.34 -27.09
CA LEU A 142 11.13 4.06 -26.80
C LEU A 142 10.67 2.69 -27.30
N PHE A 143 11.15 2.25 -28.47
CA PHE A 143 10.69 1.00 -29.11
C PHE A 143 11.58 -0.22 -28.83
N THR A 144 12.80 -0.05 -28.32
CA THR A 144 13.68 -1.18 -27.94
C THR A 144 13.00 -2.15 -26.96
N PRO A 145 12.31 -1.69 -25.88
CA PRO A 145 11.58 -2.59 -25.00
C PRO A 145 10.47 -3.38 -25.71
N ALA A 146 9.82 -2.78 -26.70
CA ALA A 146 8.78 -3.43 -27.50
C ALA A 146 9.36 -4.60 -28.32
N ILE A 147 10.52 -4.39 -28.95
CA ILE A 147 11.23 -5.45 -29.67
C ILE A 147 11.59 -6.59 -28.71
N LEU A 148 12.10 -6.28 -27.53
CA LEU A 148 12.45 -7.28 -26.51
C LEU A 148 11.23 -8.10 -26.06
N ILE A 149 10.09 -7.44 -25.81
CA ILE A 149 8.84 -8.12 -25.42
C ILE A 149 8.35 -9.06 -26.53
N VAL A 150 8.43 -8.65 -27.80
CA VAL A 150 8.02 -9.50 -28.93
C VAL A 150 8.89 -10.75 -29.02
N ILE A 151 10.21 -10.60 -28.87
CA ILE A 151 11.16 -11.73 -28.91
C ILE A 151 10.91 -12.69 -27.74
N THR A 152 10.72 -12.16 -26.52
CA THR A 152 10.54 -12.99 -25.32
C THR A 152 9.16 -13.63 -25.24
N SER A 153 8.09 -12.85 -25.48
CA SER A 153 6.72 -13.29 -25.23
C SER A 153 6.07 -14.00 -26.42
N ARG A 154 6.53 -13.71 -27.66
CA ARG A 154 5.96 -14.22 -28.93
C ARG A 154 4.45 -14.02 -29.14
N LYS A 155 3.81 -13.19 -28.32
CA LYS A 155 2.38 -12.86 -28.42
C LYS A 155 2.20 -11.43 -28.93
N LEU A 156 1.60 -11.28 -30.11
CA LEU A 156 1.38 -9.97 -30.74
C LEU A 156 0.44 -9.06 -29.95
N ILE A 157 -0.39 -9.61 -29.06
CA ILE A 157 -1.28 -8.81 -28.19
C ILE A 157 -0.50 -7.79 -27.34
N TYR A 158 0.75 -8.09 -26.95
CA TYR A 158 1.56 -7.16 -26.18
C TYR A 158 2.04 -5.96 -26.99
N VAL A 159 2.06 -6.06 -28.33
CA VAL A 159 2.33 -4.91 -29.21
C VAL A 159 1.15 -3.93 -29.18
N ALA A 160 -0.09 -4.42 -29.12
CA ALA A 160 -1.26 -3.56 -28.96
C ALA A 160 -1.24 -2.85 -27.59
N TRP A 161 -0.89 -3.57 -26.52
CA TRP A 161 -0.73 -2.97 -25.19
C TRP A 161 0.44 -1.98 -25.12
N MET A 162 1.48 -2.16 -25.92
CA MET A 162 2.58 -1.19 -26.04
C MET A 162 2.08 0.17 -26.56
N LEU A 163 1.13 0.19 -27.51
CA LEU A 163 0.56 1.46 -27.98
C LEU A 163 -0.17 2.20 -26.85
N VAL A 164 -0.94 1.47 -26.05
CA VAL A 164 -1.62 2.03 -24.86
C VAL A 164 -0.58 2.57 -23.86
N TYR A 165 0.51 1.83 -23.64
CA TYR A 165 1.62 2.28 -22.79
C TYR A 165 2.26 3.58 -23.30
N LEU A 166 2.54 3.69 -24.61
CA LEU A 166 3.11 4.89 -25.22
C LEU A 166 2.21 6.11 -25.04
N VAL A 167 0.90 5.96 -25.23
CA VAL A 167 -0.08 7.04 -25.01
C VAL A 167 -0.15 7.43 -23.53
N ALA A 168 0.07 6.47 -22.61
CA ALA A 168 0.09 6.74 -21.19
C ALA A 168 1.39 7.40 -20.70
N LEU A 169 2.51 7.35 -21.46
CA LEU A 169 3.81 7.90 -21.03
C LEU A 169 3.77 9.36 -20.56
N PRO A 170 3.07 10.29 -21.23
CA PRO A 170 2.97 11.67 -20.75
C PRO A 170 2.23 11.76 -19.41
N VAL A 171 1.21 10.93 -19.20
CA VAL A 171 0.50 10.88 -17.91
C VAL A 171 1.46 10.40 -16.82
N TRP A 172 2.17 9.30 -17.08
CA TRP A 172 3.07 8.66 -16.12
C TRP A 172 4.31 9.48 -15.77
N ASN A 173 4.90 10.18 -16.74
CA ASN A 173 6.19 10.86 -16.57
C ASN A 173 6.07 12.38 -16.43
N PHE A 174 4.91 12.97 -16.74
CA PHE A 174 4.67 14.40 -16.59
C PHE A 174 3.51 14.70 -15.64
N VAL A 175 2.28 14.24 -15.94
CA VAL A 175 1.10 14.61 -15.14
C VAL A 175 1.23 14.14 -13.68
N LEU A 176 1.53 12.86 -13.46
CA LEU A 176 1.63 12.32 -12.09
C LEU A 176 2.77 12.96 -11.28
N PRO A 177 4.02 13.07 -11.79
CA PRO A 177 5.09 13.72 -11.04
C PRO A 177 4.84 15.21 -10.78
N VAL A 178 4.39 15.98 -11.80
CA VAL A 178 4.11 17.42 -11.64
C VAL A 178 3.01 17.65 -10.61
N TYR A 179 1.93 16.86 -10.65
CA TYR A 179 0.87 16.94 -9.64
C TYR A 179 1.41 16.65 -8.24
N SER A 180 2.31 15.66 -8.12
CA SER A 180 2.91 15.27 -6.83
C SER A 180 3.81 16.37 -6.27
N TYR A 181 4.61 17.02 -7.13
CA TYR A 181 5.46 18.16 -6.74
C TYR A 181 4.66 19.41 -6.40
N TRP A 182 3.50 19.60 -7.04
CA TRP A 182 2.60 20.68 -6.69
C TRP A 182 1.93 20.46 -5.32
N HIS A 183 1.64 19.20 -4.97
CA HIS A 183 1.02 18.80 -3.70
C HIS A 183 2.03 18.06 -2.81
N PHE A 184 3.23 18.66 -2.67
CA PHE A 184 4.34 18.02 -1.95
C PHE A 184 4.13 18.02 -0.42
N ASP A 185 3.25 18.91 0.05
CA ASP A 185 2.80 19.10 1.43
C ASP A 185 1.47 18.41 1.76
N ASP A 186 0.84 17.74 0.79
CA ASP A 186 -0.41 17.00 1.01
C ASP A 186 -0.13 15.60 1.56
N PHE A 187 -0.34 15.44 2.86
CA PHE A 187 -0.21 14.17 3.59
C PHE A 187 -1.50 13.36 3.63
N SER A 188 -2.59 13.85 3.01
CA SER A 188 -3.79 13.04 2.83
C SER A 188 -3.48 11.88 1.86
N TRP A 189 -4.23 10.80 1.99
CA TRP A 189 -4.16 9.70 1.05
C TRP A 189 -5.51 8.99 1.03
N GLY A 190 -5.95 8.53 -0.14
CA GLY A 190 -7.18 7.75 -0.30
C GLY A 190 -7.11 6.46 0.50
N ALA A 191 -7.80 6.41 1.64
CA ALA A 191 -7.94 5.21 2.44
C ALA A 191 -8.79 4.18 1.67
N THR A 192 -8.15 3.17 1.07
CA THR A 192 -8.86 2.06 0.40
C THR A 192 -9.62 1.15 1.39
N ARG A 193 -9.53 1.45 2.69
CA ARG A 193 -10.35 0.93 3.77
C ARG A 193 -10.50 2.02 4.83
N GLN A 194 -11.50 2.89 4.69
CA GLN A 194 -12.04 3.52 5.90
C GLN A 194 -12.74 2.41 6.67
N VAL A 195 -12.38 2.25 7.95
CA VAL A 195 -13.19 1.46 8.87
C VAL A 195 -14.52 2.20 8.97
N GLU A 196 -15.65 1.51 8.71
CA GLU A 196 -16.99 2.09 8.81
C GLU A 196 -17.13 2.79 10.18
N GLY A 197 -17.11 4.13 10.18
CA GLY A 197 -17.14 4.96 11.39
C GLY A 197 -16.14 6.12 11.40
N GLU A 198 -15.08 6.11 10.58
CA GLU A 198 -14.17 7.26 10.48
C GLU A 198 -14.75 8.36 9.57
N ALA A 199 -15.03 9.53 10.16
CA ALA A 199 -15.51 10.69 9.41
C ALA A 199 -14.47 11.17 8.38
N LYS A 200 -14.94 11.64 7.21
CA LYS A 200 -14.13 12.36 6.21
C LYS A 200 -13.42 13.54 6.88
N GLY A 201 -12.14 13.37 7.23
CA GLY A 201 -11.33 14.43 7.84
C GLY A 201 -10.34 13.97 8.89
N GLU A 202 -10.47 12.76 9.44
CA GLU A 202 -9.45 12.19 10.33
C GLU A 202 -8.26 11.65 9.52
N SER A 203 -7.53 12.57 8.87
CA SER A 203 -6.25 12.26 8.25
C SER A 203 -5.26 11.81 9.33
N HIS A 204 -4.51 10.74 9.06
CA HIS A 204 -3.44 10.19 9.91
C HIS A 204 -2.31 11.19 10.25
N GLY A 205 -2.36 12.43 9.77
CA GLY A 205 -1.40 13.50 10.11
C GLY A 205 -1.99 14.73 10.78
N GLY A 206 -3.29 14.75 11.13
CA GLY A 206 -3.99 15.97 11.58
C GLY A 206 -4.27 16.09 13.08
N LYS A 207 -4.09 15.03 13.88
CA LYS A 207 -4.30 15.10 15.33
C LYS A 207 -2.96 15.36 16.02
N ASP A 208 -2.63 16.62 16.22
CA ASP A 208 -1.68 17.03 17.25
C ASP A 208 -2.28 16.62 18.60
N GLY A 209 -1.81 15.50 19.16
CA GLY A 209 -2.33 14.94 20.40
C GLY A 209 -1.34 13.95 21.03
N GLU A 210 -1.33 13.91 22.36
CA GLU A 210 -0.54 12.94 23.11
C GLU A 210 -1.05 11.52 22.81
N PHE A 211 -0.12 10.62 22.50
CA PHE A 211 -0.44 9.24 22.14
C PHE A 211 -1.10 8.52 23.32
N ASP A 212 -2.40 8.26 23.21
CA ASP A 212 -3.15 7.53 24.22
C ASP A 212 -3.02 6.01 24.00
N ALA A 213 -2.06 5.41 24.70
CA ALA A 213 -1.80 3.97 24.67
C ALA A 213 -3.01 3.12 25.13
N SER A 214 -3.95 3.70 25.88
CA SER A 214 -5.13 2.99 26.38
C SER A 214 -6.14 2.62 25.28
N LYS A 215 -6.09 3.31 24.13
CA LYS A 215 -6.91 3.01 22.95
C LYS A 215 -6.46 1.75 22.20
N ILE A 216 -5.22 1.31 22.42
CA ILE A 216 -4.70 0.11 21.77
C ILE A 216 -5.13 -1.11 22.58
N THR A 217 -6.04 -1.90 22.01
CA THR A 217 -6.44 -3.16 22.63
C THR A 217 -5.30 -4.17 22.55
N LEU A 218 -4.45 -4.21 23.58
CA LEU A 218 -3.41 -5.22 23.73
C LEU A 218 -4.04 -6.53 24.16
N ARG A 219 -4.23 -7.45 23.20
CA ARG A 219 -4.69 -8.82 23.47
C ARG A 219 -3.77 -9.81 22.80
N ARG A 220 -3.53 -10.94 23.46
CA ARG A 220 -2.72 -12.01 22.87
C ARG A 220 -3.47 -12.68 21.72
N TRP A 221 -2.73 -13.20 20.75
CA TRP A 221 -3.30 -13.91 19.59
C TRP A 221 -4.29 -15.02 20.01
N GLU A 222 -3.97 -15.77 21.06
CA GLU A 222 -4.82 -16.83 21.59
C GLU A 222 -6.21 -16.33 22.04
N GLU A 223 -6.29 -15.10 22.57
CA GLU A 223 -7.56 -14.51 22.99
C GLU A 223 -8.40 -14.04 21.80
N TYR A 224 -7.76 -13.53 20.75
CA TYR A 224 -8.41 -13.20 19.49
C TYR A 224 -8.99 -14.46 18.84
N GLU A 225 -8.21 -15.52 18.77
CA GLU A 225 -8.67 -16.78 18.18
C GLU A 225 -9.81 -17.41 18.99
N ARG A 226 -9.71 -17.42 20.32
CA ARG A 226 -10.77 -17.93 21.21
C ARG A 226 -12.07 -17.16 21.04
N ARG A 227 -12.01 -15.83 20.88
CA ARG A 227 -13.20 -15.00 20.62
C ARG A 227 -13.76 -15.26 19.22
N ARG A 228 -12.92 -15.35 18.18
CA ARG A 228 -13.36 -15.65 16.81
C ARG A 228 -14.09 -16.99 16.75
N ARG A 229 -13.53 -18.04 17.35
CA ARG A 229 -14.15 -19.38 17.43
C ARG A 229 -15.48 -19.36 18.20
N ARG A 230 -15.59 -18.59 19.29
CA ARG A 230 -16.86 -18.41 20.01
C ARG A 230 -17.89 -17.69 19.15
N PHE A 231 -17.50 -16.64 18.44
CA PHE A 231 -18.37 -15.90 17.54
C PHE A 231 -18.87 -16.78 16.38
N GLU A 232 -17.98 -17.54 15.75
CA GLU A 232 -18.36 -18.54 14.73
C GLU A 232 -19.31 -19.60 15.28
N LYS A 233 -19.07 -20.10 16.49
CA LYS A 233 -19.96 -21.07 17.14
C LYS A 233 -21.34 -20.49 17.44
N HIS A 234 -21.42 -19.23 17.87
CA HIS A 234 -22.68 -18.52 18.08
C HIS A 234 -23.42 -18.27 16.76
N LYS A 235 -22.70 -17.84 15.71
CA LYS A 235 -23.28 -17.66 14.36
C LYS A 235 -23.83 -18.96 13.79
N ASN A 236 -23.09 -20.06 13.92
CA ASN A 236 -23.52 -21.37 13.42
C ASN A 236 -24.72 -21.90 14.21
N ARG A 237 -24.80 -21.63 15.52
CA ARG A 237 -25.98 -21.96 16.34
C ARG A 237 -27.20 -21.13 15.96
N ALA A 238 -27.01 -19.84 15.69
CA ALA A 238 -28.09 -18.98 15.23
C ALA A 238 -28.63 -19.46 13.87
N ALA A 239 -27.74 -19.75 12.91
CA ALA A 239 -28.13 -20.31 11.61
C ALA A 239 -28.88 -21.65 11.74
N ALA A 240 -28.41 -22.55 12.60
CA ALA A 240 -29.09 -23.84 12.84
C ALA A 240 -30.48 -23.68 13.49
N HIS A 241 -30.68 -22.66 14.32
CA HIS A 241 -32.01 -22.34 14.87
C HIS A 241 -32.94 -21.79 13.79
N THR A 242 -32.45 -20.92 12.90
CA THR A 242 -33.22 -20.40 11.76
C THR A 242 -33.60 -21.49 10.76
N ASP A 243 -32.70 -22.45 10.52
CA ASP A 243 -32.96 -23.63 9.67
C ASP A 243 -33.99 -24.58 10.30
N ALA A 244 -34.00 -24.71 11.63
CA ALA A 244 -34.99 -25.52 12.34
C ALA A 244 -36.39 -24.88 12.33
N GLU A 245 -36.49 -23.55 12.50
CA GLU A 245 -37.77 -22.82 12.41
C GLU A 245 -38.35 -22.82 10.98
N SER A 246 -37.49 -22.77 9.97
CA SER A 246 -37.92 -22.87 8.55
C SER A 246 -38.34 -24.29 8.15
N GLN A 247 -37.79 -25.34 8.76
CA GLN A 247 -38.31 -26.70 8.60
C GLN A 247 -39.61 -26.95 9.35
N GLN A 248 -39.83 -26.31 10.50
CA GLN A 248 -41.05 -26.48 11.30
C GLN A 248 -42.27 -25.75 10.68
N SER A 249 -42.03 -24.65 9.95
CA SER A 249 -43.06 -23.94 9.18
C SER A 249 -43.46 -24.65 7.87
N LEU A 250 -42.63 -25.57 7.35
CA LEU A 250 -42.97 -26.42 6.20
C LEU A 250 -43.85 -27.64 6.57
N VAL A 251 -43.91 -28.03 7.85
CA VAL A 251 -44.68 -29.20 8.30
C VAL A 251 -46.16 -28.85 8.61
N HIS A 252 -46.52 -27.57 8.69
CA HIS A 252 -47.88 -27.14 9.09
C HIS A 252 -48.74 -26.55 7.96
N GLY A 253 -48.47 -26.88 6.69
CA GLY A 253 -49.24 -26.39 5.53
C GLY A 253 -49.61 -27.48 4.50
N HIS A 254 -50.77 -28.10 4.69
CA HIS A 254 -51.59 -28.82 3.70
C HIS A 254 -53.03 -28.60 4.20
N ASP A 255 -53.99 -27.98 3.52
CA ASP A 255 -54.44 -27.95 2.12
C ASP A 255 -54.76 -26.47 1.69
N ASP A 256 -54.87 -25.98 0.45
CA ASP A 256 -55.38 -26.46 -0.84
C ASP A 256 -54.75 -25.64 -2.03
N ASP A 257 -54.79 -26.23 -3.23
CA ASP A 257 -54.76 -25.66 -4.60
C ASP A 257 -53.45 -25.24 -5.35
N ALA A 258 -53.12 -26.08 -6.34
CA ALA A 258 -52.69 -25.83 -7.75
C ALA A 258 -51.40 -25.02 -8.13
N TYR A 259 -50.48 -25.76 -8.81
CA TYR A 259 -49.22 -25.44 -9.54
C TYR A 259 -49.25 -24.37 -10.68
N PRO A 260 -48.11 -23.99 -11.36
CA PRO A 260 -46.67 -24.27 -11.12
C PRO A 260 -45.64 -23.10 -11.31
N TYR A 261 -44.44 -23.31 -10.73
CA TYR A 261 -43.07 -22.90 -11.13
C TYR A 261 -42.72 -21.44 -11.56
N ARG A 262 -41.83 -20.80 -10.78
CA ARG A 262 -40.60 -20.20 -11.32
C ARG A 262 -39.45 -20.16 -10.30
N THR A 263 -38.38 -20.87 -10.65
CA THR A 263 -37.06 -20.89 -10.03
C THR A 263 -36.39 -19.51 -10.11
N THR A 264 -35.93 -18.99 -8.97
CA THR A 264 -34.82 -18.01 -8.92
C THR A 264 -33.88 -18.36 -7.77
N SER A 265 -32.66 -18.74 -8.15
CA SER A 265 -31.52 -19.04 -7.30
C SER A 265 -31.21 -17.92 -6.29
N PRO A 266 -30.72 -18.22 -5.08
CA PRO A 266 -30.20 -17.17 -4.21
C PRO A 266 -28.90 -16.61 -4.82
N LYS A 267 -28.89 -15.30 -5.07
CA LYS A 267 -27.66 -14.55 -5.34
C LYS A 267 -26.74 -14.67 -4.13
N PHE A 268 -25.49 -15.04 -4.38
CA PHE A 268 -24.41 -14.95 -3.39
C PHE A 268 -24.10 -13.47 -3.14
N SER A 269 -24.70 -12.89 -2.10
CA SER A 269 -24.30 -11.58 -1.56
C SER A 269 -23.28 -11.81 -0.45
N SER A 270 -22.04 -11.37 -0.69
CA SER A 270 -21.02 -11.25 0.34
C SER A 270 -21.31 -10.00 1.18
N GLU A 271 -22.25 -10.09 2.12
CA GLU A 271 -22.47 -9.03 3.10
C GLU A 271 -21.62 -9.31 4.35
N GLN A 272 -20.73 -8.37 4.66
CA GLN A 272 -20.03 -8.32 5.94
C GLN A 272 -21.05 -7.95 7.05
N PRO A 273 -20.95 -8.53 8.26
CA PRO A 273 -21.88 -8.18 9.33
C PRO A 273 -21.66 -6.75 9.78
N SER A 274 -22.72 -5.95 9.71
CA SER A 274 -22.85 -4.59 10.22
C SER A 274 -22.54 -4.50 11.72
N ASN A 275 -21.79 -3.45 12.09
CA ASN A 275 -21.40 -3.13 13.46
C ASN A 275 -22.61 -2.96 14.40
N PHE A 276 -22.62 -3.69 15.51
CA PHE A 276 -23.51 -3.42 16.65
C PHE A 276 -22.81 -2.44 17.60
N SER A 277 -23.47 -1.32 17.89
CA SER A 277 -23.00 -0.24 18.74
C SER A 277 -22.70 -0.71 20.17
N GLN A 278 -21.54 -0.32 20.67
CA GLN A 278 -20.99 -0.71 21.97
C GLN A 278 -21.52 0.18 23.13
N ASN A 279 -22.81 0.53 23.12
CA ASN A 279 -23.39 1.46 24.10
C ASN A 279 -24.23 0.80 25.22
N ASP A 280 -24.49 -0.51 25.18
CA ASP A 280 -25.46 -1.15 26.12
C ASP A 280 -24.85 -1.99 27.26
N MET A 281 -23.57 -1.81 27.60
CA MET A 281 -22.97 -2.58 28.72
C MET A 281 -22.13 -1.69 29.64
N SER A 282 -22.78 -0.69 30.24
CA SER A 282 -22.27 0.05 31.39
C SER A 282 -23.30 0.05 32.53
N GLN A 283 -23.73 -1.13 32.96
CA GLN A 283 -24.41 -1.30 34.24
C GLN A 283 -24.21 -2.74 34.73
N SER A 284 -24.08 -2.87 36.05
CA SER A 284 -23.78 -4.08 36.85
C SER A 284 -22.36 -4.66 36.72
N ASP A 285 -21.45 -4.21 37.59
CA ASP A 285 -21.11 -5.03 38.76
C ASP A 285 -20.17 -4.28 39.71
N ASN A 286 -20.75 -3.84 40.82
CA ASN A 286 -20.05 -3.32 41.98
C ASN A 286 -19.93 -4.47 43.00
N SER A 287 -18.82 -5.17 43.03
CA SER A 287 -18.46 -6.01 44.17
C SER A 287 -16.94 -6.11 44.32
N SER A 288 -16.46 -5.44 45.36
CA SER A 288 -15.12 -5.53 45.92
C SER A 288 -14.74 -6.97 46.29
N SER A 289 -13.57 -7.42 45.85
CA SER A 289 -12.73 -8.36 46.60
C SER A 289 -11.31 -8.34 46.05
N GLY A 290 -10.41 -7.70 46.81
CA GLY A 290 -8.98 -7.72 46.52
C GLY A 290 -8.38 -9.10 46.81
N MET A 291 -7.50 -9.56 45.94
CA MET A 291 -6.53 -10.62 46.20
C MET A 291 -5.29 -10.42 45.29
N PRO A 292 -4.10 -10.89 45.69
CA PRO A 292 -2.83 -10.20 45.45
C PRO A 292 -2.10 -10.59 44.17
N PHE A 293 -1.24 -9.68 43.71
CA PHE A 293 -0.26 -9.86 42.64
C PHE A 293 0.75 -10.99 42.94
N PRO A 294 1.05 -11.89 41.98
CA PRO A 294 2.22 -12.74 42.06
C PRO A 294 3.47 -11.99 41.57
N ASN A 295 4.44 -11.82 42.46
CA ASN A 295 5.81 -11.39 42.14
C ASN A 295 6.51 -12.48 41.30
N HIS A 296 6.76 -12.22 40.02
CA HIS A 296 7.70 -13.03 39.23
C HIS A 296 9.06 -12.33 39.13
N ARG A 297 10.03 -12.84 39.90
CA ARG A 297 11.47 -12.64 39.65
C ARG A 297 11.87 -13.42 38.39
N PRO A 298 12.72 -12.87 37.51
CA PRO A 298 13.31 -13.64 36.42
C PRO A 298 14.39 -14.58 36.96
N SER A 299 14.21 -15.88 36.75
CA SER A 299 15.23 -16.91 36.98
C SER A 299 16.32 -16.82 35.90
N GLY A 300 17.58 -16.73 36.33
CA GLY A 300 18.75 -16.67 35.45
C GLY A 300 19.02 -17.95 34.65
N PRO A 301 19.99 -17.91 33.72
CA PRO A 301 20.22 -18.96 32.74
C PRO A 301 20.86 -20.21 33.36
N ARG A 302 20.37 -21.39 32.96
CA ARG A 302 21.03 -22.68 33.22
C ARG A 302 22.06 -22.98 32.12
N PRO A 303 23.23 -23.55 32.46
CA PRO A 303 24.26 -23.89 31.48
C PRO A 303 23.88 -25.15 30.70
N PHE A 304 24.26 -25.18 29.42
CA PHE A 304 24.15 -26.32 28.53
C PHE A 304 25.23 -27.37 28.86
N GLN A 305 24.83 -28.65 28.92
CA GLN A 305 25.66 -29.80 28.58
C GLN A 305 25.32 -30.22 27.15
#